data_AF-A0A7K6KM27-F1
#
_entry.id   AF-A0A7K6KM27-F1
#
_cell.length_a   1.000
_cell.length_b   1.000
_cell.length_c   1.000
_cell.angle_alpha   90.00
_cell.angle_beta   90.00
_cell.angle_gamma   90.00
#
_symmetry.space_group_name_H-M   'P 1'
#
loop_
_entity.id
_entity.type
_entity.pdbx_description
1 polymer ?
#
loop_
_entity_poly.entity_id
_entity_poly.type
_entity_poly.pdbx_seq_one_letter_code
_entity_poly.pdbx_strand_id
1 'polypeptide(L)'
;IPASRPQPSPEDLKALLGNVHRLNETFRDLQLQLLHPLPKGDLLEHIWRLQDLLQNHSDSLFLLTGSLRRLEGLLWSLQSQASQTERSVSRLWDSLSQQSDAAQLELSRLSVDGNSSRLLLEHHEHLLGRLGGRLEALGEQVAALGGAVDSMNRSFSYDVRVHHSRLRDLQGLLGNASADARRMRTEHAAVERQLRLELAVLNNVTEELRVRDWEHSAALRNVSVIRGPPGPKGDRGAEGVEGEPGLPGLPGLRGLPGERGPPGPRGLKGDQGDLGPRGPAGMRGLKG
;
A
#
# COMPACT_ATOMS: atom_id res chain seq x y z
N ILE A 1 -47.98 44.01 12.04
CA ILE A 1 -49.19 44.87 12.16
C ILE A 1 -48.87 46.15 11.40
N PRO A 2 -49.58 46.51 10.32
CA PRO A 2 -49.28 47.74 9.61
C PRO A 2 -49.69 48.89 10.53
N ALA A 3 -48.71 49.64 11.03
CA ALA A 3 -48.97 50.82 11.83
C ALA A 3 -49.61 51.87 10.93
N SER A 4 -50.92 52.04 11.08
CA SER A 4 -51.73 53.02 10.37
C SER A 4 -51.05 54.38 10.42
N ARG A 5 -50.71 54.91 9.25
CA ARG A 5 -50.19 56.27 9.04
C ARG A 5 -51.17 57.27 9.68
N PRO A 6 -50.74 58.10 10.65
CA PRO A 6 -51.46 59.30 11.03
C PRO A 6 -51.14 60.36 9.96
N GLN A 7 -51.66 60.16 8.76
CA GLN A 7 -51.71 61.28 7.81
C GLN A 7 -52.79 62.23 8.32
N PRO A 8 -52.57 63.56 8.28
CA PRO A 8 -53.67 64.49 8.45
C PRO A 8 -54.72 64.09 7.43
N SER A 9 -55.92 63.74 7.90
CA SER A 9 -56.96 63.36 6.98
C SER A 9 -57.18 64.56 6.06
N PRO A 10 -57.38 64.36 4.75
CA PRO A 10 -57.73 65.46 3.84
C PRO A 10 -58.98 66.21 4.34
N GLU A 11 -59.78 65.59 5.19
CA GLU A 11 -60.93 66.16 5.89
C GLU A 11 -60.53 67.15 7.00
N ASP A 12 -59.49 66.89 7.79
CA ASP A 12 -59.00 67.82 8.83
C ASP A 12 -58.41 69.11 8.24
N LEU A 13 -57.68 68.99 7.13
CA LEU A 13 -57.15 70.14 6.40
C LEU A 13 -58.26 70.94 5.72
N LYS A 14 -59.26 70.26 5.15
CA LYS A 14 -60.48 70.91 4.63
C LYS A 14 -61.26 71.60 5.75
N ALA A 15 -61.36 71.00 6.92
CA ALA A 15 -62.04 71.59 8.08
C ALA A 15 -61.31 72.83 8.59
N LEU A 16 -59.97 72.81 8.65
CA LEU A 16 -59.16 73.99 8.98
C LEU A 16 -59.40 75.13 7.98
N LEU A 17 -59.33 74.84 6.67
CA LEU A 17 -59.58 75.81 5.61
C LEU A 17 -61.00 76.39 5.69
N GLY A 18 -61.99 75.54 5.97
CA GLY A 18 -63.37 75.97 6.21
C GLY A 18 -63.52 76.88 7.43
N ASN A 19 -62.82 76.58 8.53
CA ASN A 19 -62.81 77.40 9.74
C ASN A 19 -62.13 78.76 9.49
N VAL A 20 -61.04 78.80 8.72
CA VAL A 20 -60.37 80.05 8.32
C VAL A 20 -61.28 80.90 7.45
N HIS A 21 -61.99 80.29 6.49
CA HIS A 21 -62.96 81.00 5.66
C HIS A 21 -64.10 81.60 6.49
N ARG A 22 -64.70 80.82 7.39
CA ARG A 22 -65.76 81.30 8.31
C ARG A 22 -65.29 82.41 9.24
N LEU A 23 -64.06 82.32 9.75
CA LEU A 23 -63.47 83.38 10.56
C LEU A 23 -63.33 84.69 9.77
N ASN A 24 -62.89 84.59 8.52
CA ASN A 24 -62.72 85.75 7.64
C ASN A 24 -64.08 86.39 7.27
N GLU A 25 -65.12 85.58 7.07
CA GLU A 25 -66.50 86.05 6.85
C GLU A 25 -67.05 86.78 8.08
N THR A 26 -66.98 86.17 9.27
CA THR A 26 -67.45 86.80 10.52
C THR A 26 -66.69 88.07 10.89
N PHE A 27 -65.38 88.12 10.60
CA PHE A 27 -64.57 89.34 10.77
C PHE A 27 -65.01 90.46 9.82
N ARG A 28 -65.29 90.11 8.57
CA ARG A 28 -65.78 91.06 7.56
C ARG A 28 -67.15 91.63 7.95
N ASP A 29 -68.05 90.78 8.43
CA ASP A 29 -69.37 91.20 8.90
C ASP A 29 -69.28 92.13 10.11
N LEU A 30 -68.40 91.83 11.08
CA LEU A 30 -68.08 92.72 12.19
C LEU A 30 -67.54 94.08 11.74
N GLN A 31 -66.59 94.09 10.80
CA GLN A 31 -66.04 95.34 10.26
C GLN A 31 -67.11 96.19 9.58
N LEU A 32 -67.96 95.57 8.75
CA LEU A 32 -69.04 96.26 8.05
C LEU A 32 -70.05 96.88 9.02
N GLN A 33 -70.37 96.19 10.12
CA GLN A 33 -71.28 96.70 11.15
C GLN A 33 -70.68 97.88 11.93
N LEU A 34 -69.39 97.83 12.28
CA LEU A 34 -68.68 98.90 13.00
C LEU A 34 -68.48 100.17 12.16
N LEU A 35 -68.54 100.06 10.83
CA LEU A 35 -68.40 101.18 9.88
C LEU A 35 -69.73 101.92 9.61
N HIS A 36 -70.89 101.38 10.02
CA HIS A 36 -72.20 102.02 9.80
C HIS A 36 -72.56 103.02 10.91
N PRO A 37 -73.17 104.18 10.58
CA PRO A 37 -73.58 105.17 11.58
C PRO A 37 -74.75 104.66 12.46
N LEU A 38 -74.70 104.94 13.76
CA LEU A 38 -75.75 104.58 14.72
C LEU A 38 -77.12 105.15 14.30
N PRO A 39 -78.14 104.32 14.04
CA PRO A 39 -79.48 104.82 13.73
C PRO A 39 -80.12 105.40 15.00
N LYS A 40 -80.80 106.55 14.88
CA LYS A 40 -81.44 107.30 15.99
C LYS A 40 -82.69 106.60 16.59
N GLY A 41 -82.92 105.31 16.33
CA GLY A 41 -84.18 104.61 16.61
C GLY A 41 -84.11 103.56 17.71
N ASP A 42 -83.14 102.64 17.70
CA ASP A 42 -83.09 101.53 18.66
C ASP A 42 -81.65 101.12 18.98
N LEU A 43 -81.05 101.81 19.95
CA LEU A 43 -79.72 101.50 20.51
C LEU A 43 -79.63 100.04 20.99
N LEU A 44 -80.70 99.53 21.61
CA LEU A 44 -80.74 98.15 22.11
C LEU A 44 -80.62 97.12 20.99
N GLU A 45 -81.28 97.33 19.86
CA GLU A 45 -81.18 96.44 18.70
C GLU A 45 -79.76 96.44 18.13
N HIS A 46 -79.12 97.61 18.07
CA HIS A 46 -77.73 97.74 17.60
C HIS A 46 -76.73 97.04 18.53
N ILE A 47 -76.92 97.16 19.86
CA ILE A 47 -76.13 96.47 20.88
C ILE A 47 -76.31 94.94 20.76
N TRP A 48 -77.54 94.47 20.61
CA TRP A 48 -77.83 93.04 20.44
C TRP A 48 -77.19 92.45 19.18
N ARG A 49 -77.25 93.16 18.04
CA ARG A 49 -76.63 92.70 16.80
C ARG A 49 -75.10 92.70 16.87
N LEU A 50 -74.49 93.71 17.51
CA LEU A 50 -73.04 93.71 17.75
C LEU A 50 -72.62 92.57 18.68
N GLN A 51 -73.42 92.28 19.70
CA GLN A 51 -73.19 91.16 20.61
C GLN A 51 -73.25 89.82 19.86
N ASP A 52 -74.23 89.62 18.97
CA ASP A 52 -74.36 88.41 18.16
C ASP A 52 -73.17 88.24 17.20
N LEU A 53 -72.75 89.30 16.51
CA LEU A 53 -71.58 89.26 15.63
C LEU A 53 -70.27 88.98 16.37
N LEU A 54 -70.10 89.58 17.56
CA LEU A 54 -68.94 89.29 18.41
C LEU A 54 -68.96 87.84 18.89
N GLN A 55 -70.13 87.31 19.25
CA GLN A 55 -70.31 85.92 19.62
C GLN A 55 -69.93 84.99 18.46
N ASN A 56 -70.46 85.22 17.26
CA ASN A 56 -70.17 84.44 16.05
C ASN A 56 -68.68 84.44 15.68
N HIS A 57 -68.00 85.58 15.86
CA HIS A 57 -66.56 85.68 15.62
C HIS A 57 -65.76 84.93 16.68
N SER A 58 -66.14 85.04 17.96
CA SER A 58 -65.50 84.29 19.05
C SER A 58 -65.66 82.77 18.90
N ASP A 59 -66.83 82.30 18.47
CA ASP A 59 -67.08 80.89 18.19
C ASP A 59 -66.22 80.40 17.00
N SER A 60 -66.06 81.24 15.97
CA SER A 60 -65.18 80.95 14.82
C SER A 60 -63.70 80.86 15.22
N LEU A 61 -63.22 81.75 16.11
CA LEU A 61 -61.87 81.67 16.68
C LEU A 61 -61.67 80.42 17.52
N PHE A 62 -62.67 80.03 18.31
CA PHE A 62 -62.63 78.82 19.12
C PHE A 62 -62.51 77.56 18.26
N LEU A 63 -63.29 77.48 17.17
CA LEU A 63 -63.21 76.37 16.21
C LEU A 63 -61.84 76.30 15.52
N LEU A 64 -61.28 77.46 15.10
CA LEU A 64 -59.96 77.53 14.49
C LEU A 64 -58.86 77.03 15.45
N THR A 65 -58.91 77.49 16.70
CA THR A 65 -57.97 77.07 17.77
C THR A 65 -58.04 75.57 18.00
N GLY A 66 -59.25 74.99 18.01
CA GLY A 66 -59.45 73.54 18.11
C GLY A 66 -58.85 72.76 16.94
N SER A 67 -58.97 73.27 15.70
CA SER A 67 -58.32 72.65 14.53
C SER A 67 -56.79 72.76 14.55
N LEU A 68 -56.23 73.89 14.99
CA LEU A 68 -54.77 74.05 15.12
C LEU A 68 -54.19 73.07 16.15
N ARG A 69 -54.84 72.93 17.31
CA ARG A 69 -54.40 72.01 18.36
C ARG A 69 -54.45 70.54 17.92
N ARG A 70 -55.43 70.17 17.08
CA ARG A 70 -55.48 68.83 16.45
C ARG A 70 -54.30 68.62 15.50
N LEU A 71 -53.98 69.61 14.68
CA LEU A 71 -52.88 69.56 13.71
C LEU A 71 -51.51 69.46 14.42
N GLU A 72 -51.32 70.21 15.50
CA GLU A 72 -50.13 70.09 16.37
C GLU A 72 -49.98 68.67 16.95
N GLY A 73 -51.08 68.06 17.41
CA GLY A 73 -51.06 66.68 17.90
C GLY A 73 -50.68 65.66 16.81
N LEU A 74 -51.17 65.86 15.59
CA LEU A 74 -50.80 65.03 14.44
C LEU A 74 -49.33 65.18 14.05
N LEU A 75 -48.79 66.41 14.07
CA LEU A 75 -47.37 66.67 13.82
C LEU A 75 -46.49 65.96 14.85
N TRP A 76 -46.85 66.03 16.14
CA TRP A 76 -46.13 65.30 17.19
C TRP A 76 -46.17 63.78 16.99
N SER A 77 -47.33 63.24 16.62
CA SER A 77 -47.50 61.81 16.33
C SER A 77 -46.62 61.37 15.15
N LEU A 78 -46.61 62.16 14.08
CA LEU A 78 -45.81 61.90 12.89
C LEU A 78 -44.30 61.99 13.18
N GLN A 79 -43.88 62.97 13.97
CA GLN A 79 -42.49 63.11 14.41
C GLN A 79 -42.05 61.92 15.28
N SER A 80 -42.89 61.49 16.22
CA SER A 80 -42.64 60.30 17.04
C SER A 80 -42.50 59.06 16.17
N GLN A 81 -43.41 58.86 15.21
CA GLN A 81 -43.35 57.73 14.29
C GLN A 81 -42.11 57.78 13.40
N ALA A 82 -41.74 58.95 12.86
CA ALA A 82 -40.50 59.11 12.08
C ALA A 82 -39.27 58.67 12.90
N SER A 83 -39.17 59.13 14.15
CA SER A 83 -38.07 58.72 15.04
C SER A 83 -38.07 57.21 15.35
N GLN A 84 -39.25 56.59 15.45
CA GLN A 84 -39.36 55.14 15.63
C GLN A 84 -38.93 54.39 14.36
N THR A 85 -39.29 54.90 13.18
CA THR A 85 -38.89 54.30 11.90
C THR A 85 -37.39 54.39 11.69
N GLU A 86 -36.75 55.53 12.01
CA GLU A 86 -35.29 55.69 11.95
C GLU A 86 -34.59 54.68 12.87
N ARG A 87 -35.08 54.52 14.11
CA ARG A 87 -34.56 53.50 15.03
C ARG A 87 -34.75 52.08 14.48
N SER A 88 -35.89 51.77 13.86
CA SER A 88 -36.10 50.45 13.27
C SER A 88 -35.18 50.18 12.09
N VAL A 89 -34.94 51.19 11.24
CA VAL A 89 -34.04 51.09 10.09
C VAL A 89 -32.60 50.92 10.56
N SER A 90 -32.18 51.64 11.59
CA SER A 90 -30.85 51.47 12.19
C SER A 90 -30.65 50.05 12.73
N ARG A 91 -31.63 49.50 13.46
CA ARG A 91 -31.55 48.11 13.97
C ARG A 91 -31.49 47.08 12.84
N LEU A 92 -32.22 47.30 11.76
CA LEU A 92 -32.16 46.43 10.58
C LEU A 92 -30.79 46.49 9.91
N TRP A 93 -30.21 47.69 9.81
CA TRP A 93 -28.84 47.87 9.30
C TRP A 93 -27.80 47.16 10.17
N ASP A 94 -27.88 47.31 11.50
CA ASP A 94 -26.97 46.63 12.43
C ASP A 94 -27.08 45.11 12.28
N SER A 95 -28.32 44.58 12.19
CA SER A 95 -28.55 43.15 11.99
C SER A 95 -28.05 42.64 10.64
N LEU A 96 -28.20 43.44 9.57
CA LEU A 96 -27.73 43.08 8.24
C LEU A 96 -26.20 43.08 8.18
N SER A 97 -25.55 44.07 8.80
CA SER A 97 -24.09 44.12 8.94
C SER A 97 -23.58 42.91 9.70
N GLN A 98 -24.19 42.60 10.85
CA GLN A 98 -23.79 41.45 11.66
C GLN A 98 -23.98 40.12 10.92
N GLN A 99 -25.06 39.97 10.15
CA GLN A 99 -25.25 38.79 9.30
C GLN A 99 -24.22 38.70 8.17
N SER A 100 -23.88 39.82 7.55
CA SER A 100 -22.85 39.88 6.51
C SER A 100 -21.49 39.45 7.07
N ASP A 101 -21.10 39.99 8.23
CA ASP A 101 -19.83 39.66 8.87
C ASP A 101 -19.77 38.19 9.30
N ALA A 102 -20.87 37.67 9.87
CA ALA A 102 -21.00 36.26 10.23
C ALA A 102 -20.90 35.35 8.99
N ALA A 103 -21.58 35.71 7.90
CA ALA A 103 -21.52 34.95 6.65
C ALA A 103 -20.11 34.97 6.03
N GLN A 104 -19.40 36.10 6.09
CA GLN A 104 -18.03 36.21 5.60
C GLN A 104 -17.05 35.36 6.42
N LEU A 105 -17.22 35.32 7.75
CA LEU A 105 -16.44 34.45 8.63
C LEU A 105 -16.68 32.97 8.32
N GLU A 106 -17.93 32.55 8.14
CA GLU A 106 -18.27 31.17 7.79
C GLU A 106 -17.73 30.79 6.40
N LEU A 107 -17.82 31.67 5.40
CA LEU A 107 -17.22 31.43 4.08
C LEU A 107 -15.71 31.30 4.15
N SER A 108 -15.04 32.14 4.95
CA SER A 108 -13.60 32.07 5.16
C SER A 108 -13.20 30.77 5.84
N ARG A 109 -13.96 30.34 6.86
CA ARG A 109 -13.76 29.08 7.56
C ARG A 109 -13.94 27.88 6.63
N LEU A 110 -15.04 27.83 5.88
CA LEU A 110 -15.32 26.78 4.90
C LEU A 110 -14.26 26.73 3.79
N SER A 111 -13.72 27.88 3.37
CA SER A 111 -12.62 27.94 2.41
C SER A 111 -11.34 27.32 2.98
N VAL A 112 -11.00 27.61 4.23
CA VAL A 112 -9.83 27.02 4.91
C VAL A 112 -10.01 25.51 5.09
N ASP A 113 -11.17 25.07 5.59
CA ASP A 113 -11.48 23.64 5.78
C ASP A 113 -11.49 22.89 4.44
N GLY A 114 -12.02 23.52 3.39
CA GLY A 114 -12.01 22.99 2.03
C GLY A 114 -10.58 22.83 1.48
N ASN A 115 -9.73 23.84 1.66
CA ASN A 115 -8.33 23.76 1.26
C ASN A 115 -7.56 22.69 2.04
N SER A 116 -7.79 22.58 3.34
CA SER A 116 -7.18 21.54 4.18
C SER A 116 -7.59 20.14 3.73
N SER A 117 -8.88 19.95 3.44
CA SER A 117 -9.42 18.69 2.92
C SER A 117 -8.81 18.35 1.56
N ARG A 118 -8.65 19.34 0.67
CA ARG A 118 -8.00 19.15 -0.64
C ARG A 118 -6.55 18.70 -0.50
N LEU A 119 -5.77 19.37 0.35
CA LEU A 119 -4.38 18.99 0.62
C LEU A 119 -4.26 17.58 1.21
N LEU A 120 -5.20 17.19 2.08
CA LEU A 120 -5.24 15.85 2.64
C LEU A 120 -5.55 14.80 1.56
N LEU A 121 -6.45 15.09 0.62
CA LEU A 121 -6.73 14.21 -0.52
C LEU A 121 -5.52 14.08 -1.46
N GLU A 122 -4.88 15.20 -1.81
CA GLU A 122 -3.64 15.20 -2.61
C GLU A 122 -2.53 14.37 -1.92
N HIS A 123 -2.42 14.45 -0.59
CA HIS A 123 -1.50 13.62 0.18
C HIS A 123 -1.84 12.12 0.10
N HIS A 124 -3.12 11.75 0.24
CA HIS A 124 -3.55 10.36 0.13
C HIS A 124 -3.36 9.80 -1.28
N GLU A 125 -3.66 10.58 -2.32
CA GLU A 125 -3.40 10.20 -3.71
C GLU A 125 -1.92 9.88 -3.92
N HIS A 126 -1.03 10.72 -3.40
CA HIS A 126 0.40 10.49 -3.46
C HIS A 126 0.86 9.23 -2.71
N LEU A 127 0.30 8.97 -1.51
CA LEU A 127 0.58 7.74 -0.75
C LEU A 127 0.10 6.49 -1.49
N LEU A 128 -1.11 6.53 -2.05
CA LEU A 128 -1.67 5.44 -2.86
C LEU A 128 -0.84 5.19 -4.11
N GLY A 129 -0.36 6.24 -4.78
CA GLY A 129 0.55 6.12 -5.91
C GLY A 129 1.86 5.42 -5.53
N ARG A 130 2.47 5.77 -4.38
CA ARG A 130 3.67 5.06 -3.89
C ARG A 130 3.40 3.60 -3.53
N LEU A 131 2.25 3.31 -2.94
CA LEU A 131 1.85 1.94 -2.62
C LEU A 131 1.64 1.12 -3.90
N GLY A 132 0.98 1.70 -4.90
CA GLY A 132 0.82 1.10 -6.23
C GLY A 132 2.16 0.74 -6.87
N GLY A 133 3.10 1.69 -6.93
CA GLY A 133 4.43 1.42 -7.49
C GLY A 133 5.23 0.37 -6.72
N ARG A 134 5.06 0.28 -5.39
CA ARG A 134 5.66 -0.81 -4.58
C ARG A 134 5.03 -2.17 -4.89
N LEU A 135 3.71 -2.23 -5.09
CA LEU A 135 3.01 -3.46 -5.44
C LEU A 135 3.40 -3.94 -6.85
N GLU A 136 3.56 -3.03 -7.80
CA GLU A 136 4.07 -3.36 -9.14
C GLU A 136 5.49 -3.93 -9.07
N ALA A 137 6.40 -3.25 -8.37
CA ALA A 137 7.76 -3.73 -8.19
C ALA A 137 7.82 -5.11 -7.47
N LEU A 138 6.95 -5.34 -6.49
CA LEU A 138 6.83 -6.63 -5.83
C LEU A 138 6.28 -7.70 -6.79
N GLY A 139 5.31 -7.34 -7.64
CA GLY A 139 4.79 -8.21 -8.69
C GLY A 139 5.88 -8.64 -9.68
N GLU A 140 6.72 -7.71 -10.12
CA GLU A 140 7.87 -8.01 -10.98
C GLU A 140 8.88 -8.93 -10.30
N GLN A 141 9.17 -8.71 -9.01
CA GLN A 141 10.06 -9.58 -8.24
C GLN A 141 9.51 -11.01 -8.11
N VAL A 142 8.20 -11.15 -7.85
CA VAL A 142 7.54 -12.45 -7.77
C VAL A 142 7.56 -13.15 -9.13
N ALA A 143 7.31 -12.42 -10.22
CA ALA A 143 7.39 -12.97 -11.58
C ALA A 143 8.82 -13.44 -11.92
N ALA A 144 9.83 -12.64 -11.57
CA ALA A 144 11.24 -13.01 -11.75
C ALA A 144 11.63 -14.25 -10.92
N LEU A 145 11.16 -14.33 -9.67
CA LEU A 145 11.36 -15.49 -8.81
C LEU A 145 10.69 -16.73 -9.42
N GLY A 146 9.46 -16.60 -9.92
CA GLY A 146 8.75 -17.67 -10.62
C GLY A 146 9.54 -18.20 -11.81
N GLY A 147 10.06 -17.30 -12.67
CA GLY A 147 10.91 -17.67 -13.80
C GLY A 147 12.20 -18.38 -13.37
N ALA A 148 12.84 -17.92 -12.28
CA ALA A 148 14.03 -18.57 -11.73
C ALA A 148 13.72 -19.99 -11.22
N VAL A 149 12.63 -20.17 -10.47
CA VAL A 149 12.17 -21.47 -9.98
C VAL A 149 11.85 -22.42 -11.13
N ASP A 150 11.16 -21.95 -12.15
CA ASP A 150 10.86 -22.74 -13.35
C ASP A 150 12.14 -23.18 -14.08
N SER A 151 13.13 -22.29 -14.18
CA SER A 151 14.42 -22.63 -14.80
C SER A 151 15.18 -23.68 -13.99
N MET A 152 15.21 -23.55 -12.66
CA MET A 152 15.82 -24.53 -11.76
C MET A 152 15.11 -25.88 -11.86
N ASN A 153 13.78 -25.88 -11.90
CA ASN A 153 12.99 -27.11 -12.00
C ASN A 153 13.26 -27.86 -13.32
N ARG A 154 13.42 -27.12 -14.43
CA ARG A 154 13.81 -27.72 -15.72
C ARG A 154 15.22 -28.30 -15.68
N SER A 155 16.20 -27.59 -15.11
CA SER A 155 17.58 -28.07 -14.97
C SER A 155 17.62 -29.33 -14.12
N PHE A 156 16.99 -29.30 -12.95
CA PHE A 156 16.95 -30.45 -12.04
C PHE A 156 16.24 -31.65 -12.67
N SER A 157 15.10 -31.44 -13.34
CA SER A 157 14.40 -32.50 -14.07
C SER A 157 15.25 -33.11 -15.18
N TYR A 158 16.04 -32.29 -15.87
CA TYR A 158 16.99 -32.78 -16.88
C TYR A 158 18.09 -33.63 -16.23
N ASP A 159 18.73 -33.13 -15.18
CA ASP A 159 19.81 -33.83 -14.48
C ASP A 159 19.33 -35.17 -13.91
N VAL A 160 18.16 -35.18 -13.26
CA VAL A 160 17.53 -36.41 -12.75
C VAL A 160 17.32 -37.42 -13.88
N ARG A 161 16.87 -36.97 -15.07
CA ARG A 161 16.67 -37.85 -16.23
C ARG A 161 17.99 -38.44 -16.73
N VAL A 162 19.04 -37.62 -16.82
CA VAL A 162 20.38 -38.06 -17.24
C VAL A 162 20.94 -39.07 -16.25
N HIS A 163 20.86 -38.78 -14.94
CA HIS A 163 21.31 -39.71 -13.90
C HIS A 163 20.52 -41.02 -13.91
N HIS A 164 19.20 -40.95 -14.11
CA HIS A 164 18.38 -42.14 -14.22
C HIS A 164 18.78 -43.02 -15.42
N SER A 165 19.12 -42.42 -16.57
CA SER A 165 19.65 -43.15 -17.72
C SER A 165 20.99 -43.81 -17.40
N ARG A 166 21.93 -43.07 -16.82
CA ARG A 166 23.26 -43.61 -16.45
C ARG A 166 23.17 -44.76 -15.45
N LEU A 167 22.27 -44.66 -14.48
CA LEU A 167 22.02 -45.74 -13.52
C LEU A 167 21.48 -47.00 -14.22
N ARG A 168 20.59 -46.83 -15.20
CA ARG A 168 20.06 -47.95 -16.00
C ARG A 168 21.16 -48.63 -16.81
N ASP A 169 22.04 -47.84 -17.43
CA ASP A 169 23.16 -48.36 -18.22
C ASP A 169 24.14 -49.14 -17.32
N LEU A 170 24.46 -48.59 -16.14
CA LEU A 170 25.30 -49.26 -15.13
C LEU A 170 24.67 -50.55 -14.61
N GLN A 171 23.35 -50.57 -14.39
CA GLN A 171 22.63 -51.80 -14.02
C GLN A 171 22.75 -52.87 -15.11
N GLY A 172 22.69 -52.49 -16.38
CA GLY A 172 22.93 -53.40 -17.51
C GLY A 172 24.34 -53.97 -17.51
N LEU A 173 25.36 -53.11 -17.33
CA LEU A 173 26.77 -53.54 -17.26
C LEU A 173 27.02 -54.48 -16.08
N LEU A 174 26.49 -54.16 -14.89
CA LEU A 174 26.57 -55.04 -13.72
C LEU A 174 25.86 -56.37 -13.96
N GLY A 175 24.70 -56.34 -14.63
CA GLY A 175 23.99 -57.54 -15.06
C GLY A 175 24.86 -58.45 -15.92
N ASN A 176 25.49 -57.91 -16.95
CA ASN A 176 26.39 -58.63 -17.85
C ASN A 176 27.61 -59.18 -17.10
N ALA A 177 28.32 -58.33 -16.34
CA ALA A 177 29.48 -58.75 -15.56
C ALA A 177 29.12 -59.86 -14.54
N SER A 178 27.93 -59.79 -13.93
CA SER A 178 27.45 -60.83 -13.02
C SER A 178 27.13 -62.15 -13.73
N ALA A 179 26.66 -62.09 -14.99
CA ALA A 179 26.42 -63.27 -15.80
C ALA A 179 27.73 -63.91 -16.25
N ASP A 180 28.70 -63.10 -16.67
CA ASP A 180 30.04 -63.56 -17.04
C ASP A 180 30.77 -64.19 -15.85
N ALA A 181 30.72 -63.55 -14.69
CA ALA A 181 31.28 -64.13 -13.46
C ALA A 181 30.63 -65.47 -13.09
N ARG A 182 29.32 -65.63 -13.32
CA ARG A 182 28.63 -66.93 -13.13
C ARG A 182 29.12 -67.98 -14.13
N ARG A 183 29.27 -67.61 -15.42
CA ARG A 183 29.80 -68.51 -16.47
C ARG A 183 31.21 -68.97 -16.16
N MET A 184 32.11 -68.04 -15.82
CA MET A 184 33.48 -68.36 -15.44
C MET A 184 33.53 -69.30 -14.23
N ARG A 185 32.69 -69.09 -13.21
CA ARG A 185 32.60 -70.02 -12.07
C ARG A 185 32.15 -71.42 -12.48
N THR A 186 31.18 -71.54 -13.38
CA THR A 186 30.73 -72.85 -13.87
C THR A 186 31.79 -73.56 -14.71
N GLU A 187 32.50 -72.82 -15.55
CA GLU A 187 33.61 -73.34 -16.35
C GLU A 187 34.78 -73.77 -15.45
N HIS A 188 35.17 -72.93 -14.49
CA HIS A 188 36.21 -73.26 -13.52
C HIS A 188 35.85 -74.53 -12.73
N ALA A 189 34.60 -74.65 -12.25
CA ALA A 189 34.15 -75.85 -11.56
C ALA A 189 34.11 -77.10 -12.46
N ALA A 190 33.93 -76.94 -13.78
CA ALA A 190 34.04 -78.04 -14.73
C ALA A 190 35.50 -78.46 -14.93
N VAL A 191 36.41 -77.50 -15.11
CA VAL A 191 37.86 -77.75 -15.24
C VAL A 191 38.41 -78.40 -13.97
N GLU A 192 38.05 -77.91 -12.79
CA GLU A 192 38.46 -78.49 -11.52
C GLU A 192 37.99 -79.94 -11.36
N ARG A 193 36.76 -80.25 -11.81
CA ARG A 193 36.27 -81.64 -11.85
C ARG A 193 37.06 -82.50 -12.83
N GLN A 194 37.39 -81.98 -14.01
CA GLN A 194 38.21 -82.71 -14.98
C GLN A 194 39.60 -83.01 -14.40
N LEU A 195 40.27 -82.02 -13.82
CA LEU A 195 41.60 -82.21 -13.21
C LEU A 195 41.57 -83.26 -12.09
N ARG A 196 40.50 -83.30 -11.27
CA ARG A 196 40.33 -84.36 -10.27
C ARG A 196 40.21 -85.75 -10.90
N LEU A 197 39.50 -85.88 -12.02
CA LEU A 197 39.38 -87.15 -12.74
C LEU A 197 40.73 -87.57 -13.32
N GLU A 198 41.45 -86.66 -13.99
CA GLU A 198 42.78 -86.94 -14.55
C GLU A 198 43.79 -87.35 -13.45
N LEU A 199 43.77 -86.65 -12.30
CA LEU A 199 44.59 -87.02 -11.14
C LEU A 199 44.24 -88.40 -10.60
N ALA A 200 42.96 -88.77 -10.58
CA ALA A 200 42.53 -90.11 -10.17
C ALA A 200 43.04 -91.20 -11.13
N VAL A 201 43.01 -90.94 -12.45
CA VAL A 201 43.57 -91.85 -13.46
C VAL A 201 45.08 -91.98 -13.28
N LEU A 202 45.80 -90.86 -13.11
CA LEU A 202 47.25 -90.87 -12.91
C LEU A 202 47.63 -91.64 -11.64
N ASN A 203 46.87 -91.46 -10.55
CA ASN A 203 47.05 -92.23 -9.32
C ASN A 203 46.84 -93.74 -9.55
N ASN A 204 45.82 -94.13 -10.33
CA ASN A 204 45.62 -95.54 -10.66
C ASN A 204 46.78 -96.11 -11.50
N VAL A 205 47.23 -95.38 -12.54
CA VAL A 205 48.36 -95.80 -13.37
C VAL A 205 49.65 -95.91 -12.56
N THR A 206 49.90 -94.97 -11.66
CA THR A 206 51.10 -95.01 -10.80
C THR A 206 51.05 -96.17 -9.81
N GLU A 207 49.90 -96.50 -9.23
CA GLU A 207 49.77 -97.71 -8.41
C GLU A 207 49.93 -98.99 -9.24
N GLU A 208 49.38 -99.06 -10.47
CA GLU A 208 49.58 -100.20 -11.39
C GLU A 208 51.05 -100.38 -11.76
N LEU A 209 51.75 -99.29 -12.10
CA LEU A 209 53.18 -99.30 -12.39
C LEU A 209 53.99 -99.72 -11.15
N ARG A 210 53.63 -99.23 -9.96
CA ARG A 210 54.28 -99.58 -8.69
C ARG A 210 54.12 -101.08 -8.38
N VAL A 211 52.94 -101.65 -8.64
CA VAL A 211 52.70 -103.09 -8.50
C VAL A 211 53.52 -103.87 -9.52
N ARG A 212 53.54 -103.45 -10.78
CA ARG A 212 54.36 -104.09 -11.83
C ARG A 212 55.86 -104.01 -11.53
N ASP A 213 56.37 -102.90 -11.03
CA ASP A 213 57.77 -102.75 -10.62
C ASP A 213 58.09 -103.66 -9.43
N TRP A 214 57.15 -103.83 -8.50
CA TRP A 214 57.29 -104.80 -7.41
C TRP A 214 57.30 -106.24 -7.93
N GLU A 215 56.42 -106.60 -8.87
CA GLU A 215 56.40 -107.92 -9.52
C GLU A 215 57.68 -108.18 -10.33
N HIS A 216 58.16 -107.18 -11.08
CA HIS A 216 59.40 -107.26 -11.86
C HIS A 216 60.62 -107.39 -10.93
N SER A 217 60.65 -106.64 -9.82
CA SER A 217 61.69 -106.76 -8.79
C SER A 217 61.67 -108.14 -8.11
N ALA A 218 60.48 -108.70 -7.85
CA ALA A 218 60.33 -110.04 -7.30
C ALA A 218 60.78 -111.12 -8.31
N ALA A 219 60.46 -110.96 -9.61
CA ALA A 219 60.91 -111.84 -10.67
C ALA A 219 62.44 -111.80 -10.87
N LEU A 220 63.05 -110.60 -10.82
CA LEU A 220 64.51 -110.45 -10.85
C LEU A 220 65.19 -111.07 -9.62
N ARG A 221 64.53 -111.03 -8.45
CA ARG A 221 65.01 -111.71 -7.22
C ARG A 221 65.09 -113.23 -7.37
N ASN A 222 64.24 -113.82 -8.21
CA ASN A 222 64.25 -115.26 -8.51
C ASN A 222 65.31 -115.67 -9.56
N VAL A 223 65.84 -114.71 -10.34
CA VAL A 223 66.88 -114.95 -11.36
C VAL A 223 68.29 -114.64 -10.82
N SER A 224 68.42 -113.96 -9.69
CA SER A 224 69.71 -113.64 -9.07
C SER A 224 70.20 -114.71 -8.08
N VAL A 225 70.59 -115.89 -8.59
CA VAL A 225 71.62 -116.74 -7.95
C VAL A 225 72.79 -116.80 -8.92
N ILE A 226 73.57 -115.72 -9.00
CA ILE A 226 75.01 -115.66 -9.30
C ILE A 226 75.43 -114.22 -8.96
N ARG A 227 76.19 -114.09 -7.88
CA ARG A 227 76.82 -112.84 -7.45
C ARG A 227 77.99 -112.54 -8.38
N GLY A 228 77.83 -111.57 -9.28
CA GLY A 228 78.93 -111.02 -10.06
C GLY A 228 79.85 -110.13 -9.20
N PRO A 229 81.17 -110.06 -9.49
CA PRO A 229 82.12 -109.20 -8.78
C PRO A 229 81.80 -107.70 -8.94
N PRO A 230 82.23 -106.85 -7.99
CA PRO A 230 81.83 -105.44 -7.91
C PRO A 230 82.20 -104.66 -9.18
N GLY A 231 81.22 -103.92 -9.73
CA GLY A 231 81.45 -102.98 -10.83
C GLY A 231 82.30 -101.78 -10.39
N PRO A 232 83.09 -101.19 -11.31
CA PRO A 232 83.96 -100.05 -11.01
C PRO A 232 83.17 -98.84 -10.51
N LYS A 233 83.83 -98.05 -9.64
CA LYS A 233 83.32 -96.85 -8.99
C LYS A 233 82.74 -95.88 -10.04
N GLY A 234 81.42 -95.63 -9.97
CA GLY A 234 80.76 -94.61 -10.78
C GLY A 234 81.28 -93.22 -10.41
N ASP A 235 81.49 -92.40 -11.44
CA ASP A 235 81.94 -91.02 -11.31
C ASP A 235 81.01 -90.19 -10.42
N ARG A 236 81.60 -89.27 -9.66
CA ARG A 236 80.87 -88.32 -8.80
C ARG A 236 79.96 -87.49 -9.70
N GLY A 237 78.64 -87.64 -9.55
CA GLY A 237 77.68 -86.77 -10.22
C GLY A 237 77.99 -85.31 -9.90
N ALA A 238 78.01 -84.46 -10.94
CA ALA A 238 78.19 -83.03 -10.78
C ALA A 238 77.16 -82.47 -9.79
N GLU A 239 77.58 -81.56 -8.92
CA GLU A 239 76.67 -80.80 -8.06
C GLU A 239 75.58 -80.16 -8.92
N GLY A 240 74.32 -80.38 -8.54
CA GLY A 240 73.19 -79.73 -9.19
C GLY A 240 73.36 -78.22 -9.07
N VAL A 241 73.31 -77.52 -10.20
CA VAL A 241 73.36 -76.07 -10.22
C VAL A 241 72.15 -75.54 -9.45
N GLU A 242 72.40 -74.73 -8.43
CA GLU A 242 71.37 -74.04 -7.65
C GLU A 242 70.49 -73.24 -8.63
N GLY A 243 69.17 -73.48 -8.60
CA GLY A 243 68.24 -72.80 -9.50
C GLY A 243 68.28 -71.30 -9.26
N GLU A 244 68.38 -70.50 -10.34
CA GLU A 244 68.40 -69.05 -10.23
C GLU A 244 67.18 -68.54 -9.43
N PRO A 245 67.34 -67.59 -8.50
CA PRO A 245 66.22 -67.00 -7.78
C PRO A 245 65.21 -66.41 -8.77
N GLY A 246 63.92 -66.71 -8.57
CA GLY A 246 62.86 -66.12 -9.38
C GLY A 246 62.92 -64.59 -9.35
N LEU A 247 62.74 -63.96 -10.52
CA LEU A 247 62.74 -62.51 -10.67
C LEU A 247 61.76 -61.86 -9.66
N PRO A 248 62.14 -60.76 -8.97
CA PRO A 248 61.23 -60.03 -8.12
C PRO A 248 59.99 -59.58 -8.90
N GLY A 249 58.80 -59.73 -8.32
CA GLY A 249 57.57 -59.22 -8.92
C GLY A 249 57.67 -57.70 -9.16
N LEU A 250 57.18 -57.24 -10.32
CA LEU A 250 57.14 -55.82 -10.67
C LEU A 250 56.44 -55.02 -9.54
N PRO A 251 56.95 -53.82 -9.17
CA PRO A 251 56.26 -52.95 -8.22
C PRO A 251 54.85 -52.64 -8.73
N GLY A 252 53.85 -52.71 -7.83
CA GLY A 252 52.49 -52.30 -8.17
C GLY A 252 52.47 -50.86 -8.70
N LEU A 253 51.68 -50.60 -9.74
CA LEU A 253 51.50 -49.27 -10.29
C LEU A 253 51.07 -48.30 -9.17
N ARG A 254 51.80 -47.19 -9.02
CA ARG A 254 51.44 -46.12 -8.09
C ARG A 254 50.04 -45.62 -8.44
N GLY A 255 49.13 -45.64 -7.47
CA GLY A 255 47.77 -45.12 -7.66
C GLY A 255 47.80 -43.69 -8.19
N LEU A 256 46.90 -43.39 -9.13
CA LEU A 256 46.75 -42.06 -9.71
C LEU A 256 46.55 -41.01 -8.59
N PRO A 257 47.20 -39.84 -8.66
CA PRO A 257 46.91 -38.74 -7.74
C PRO A 257 45.42 -38.44 -7.75
N GLY A 258 44.80 -38.33 -6.57
CA GLY A 258 43.39 -37.94 -6.47
C GLY A 258 43.14 -36.60 -7.19
N GLU A 259 41.99 -36.48 -7.85
CA GLU A 259 41.63 -35.26 -8.55
C GLU A 259 41.68 -34.05 -7.61
N ARG A 260 42.24 -32.94 -8.11
CA ARG A 260 42.30 -31.68 -7.35
C ARG A 260 40.86 -31.25 -7.05
N GLY A 261 40.55 -31.06 -5.77
CA GLY A 261 39.23 -30.58 -5.35
C GLY A 261 38.83 -29.30 -6.09
N PRO A 262 37.54 -29.08 -6.36
CA PRO A 262 37.07 -27.90 -7.06
C PRO A 262 37.49 -26.62 -6.32
N PRO A 263 37.72 -25.50 -7.02
CA PRO A 263 37.97 -24.21 -6.40
C PRO A 263 36.87 -23.89 -5.38
N GLY A 264 37.27 -23.38 -4.20
CA GLY A 264 36.31 -22.93 -3.20
C GLY A 264 35.40 -21.83 -3.76
N PRO A 265 34.16 -21.72 -3.25
CA PRO A 265 33.21 -20.71 -3.71
C PRO A 265 33.80 -19.31 -3.52
N ARG A 266 33.53 -18.42 -4.49
CA ARG A 266 33.93 -17.02 -4.44
C ARG A 266 33.30 -16.37 -3.20
N GLY A 267 34.12 -15.71 -2.38
CA GLY A 267 33.64 -15.00 -1.18
C GLY A 267 32.54 -13.98 -1.52
N LEU A 268 31.57 -13.85 -0.61
CA LEU A 268 30.46 -12.91 -0.74
C LEU A 268 31.00 -11.48 -0.83
N LYS A 269 30.42 -10.68 -1.73
CA LYS A 269 30.72 -9.25 -1.87
C LYS A 269 30.31 -8.56 -0.56
N GLY A 270 31.24 -7.83 0.06
CA GLY A 270 30.96 -7.10 1.29
C GLY A 270 29.80 -6.12 1.11
N ASP A 271 29.00 -5.97 2.17
CA ASP A 271 27.83 -5.11 2.20
C ASP A 271 28.21 -3.65 1.93
N GLN A 272 27.35 -2.96 1.20
CA GLN A 272 27.51 -1.54 0.89
C GLN A 272 27.36 -0.74 2.18
N GLY A 273 28.37 0.07 2.52
CA GLY A 273 28.36 0.88 3.74
C GLY A 273 27.17 1.83 3.80
N ASP A 274 26.64 2.01 5.01
CA ASP A 274 25.46 2.82 5.29
C ASP A 274 25.63 4.28 4.84
N LEU A 275 24.51 4.86 4.37
CA LEU A 275 24.45 6.26 3.96
C LEU A 275 24.72 7.16 5.18
N GLY A 276 25.67 8.10 5.05
CA GLY A 276 26.01 9.03 6.12
C GLY A 276 24.81 9.86 6.62
N PRO A 277 24.80 10.28 7.89
CA PRO A 277 23.68 11.00 8.47
C PRO A 277 23.43 12.34 7.77
N ARG A 278 22.15 12.73 7.69
CA ARG A 278 21.72 14.01 7.10
C ARG A 278 22.33 15.19 7.88
N GLY A 279 22.87 16.16 7.16
CA GLY A 279 23.45 17.37 7.76
C GLY A 279 22.43 18.19 8.57
N PRO A 280 22.89 18.99 9.56
CA PRO A 280 22.02 19.77 10.43
C PRO A 280 21.24 20.84 9.65
N ALA A 281 20.05 21.19 10.16
CA ALA A 281 19.20 22.21 9.57
C ALA A 281 19.84 23.61 9.66
N GLY A 282 19.76 24.37 8.56
CA GLY A 282 20.27 25.74 8.51
C GLY A 282 19.54 26.67 9.48
N MET A 283 20.28 27.61 10.07
CA MET A 283 19.74 28.56 11.04
C MET A 283 18.76 29.54 10.37
N ARG A 284 17.63 29.79 11.04
CA ARG A 284 16.58 30.69 10.57
C ARG A 284 17.08 32.15 10.56
N GLY A 285 16.88 32.85 9.46
CA GLY A 285 17.29 34.25 9.30
C GLY A 285 16.62 35.17 10.32
N LEU A 286 17.39 36.16 10.78
CA LEU A 286 16.93 37.21 11.70
C LEU A 286 15.93 38.14 10.97
N LYS A 287 14.83 38.46 11.64
CA LYS A 287 13.76 39.32 11.12
C LYS A 287 14.18 40.79 11.23
N GLY A 288 14.05 41.52 10.12
CA GLY A 288 14.23 42.98 10.06
C GLY A 288 13.01 43.76 10.55
#